data_AF-A0A1Z9AVT8-F1
#
_entry.id   AF-A0A1Z9AVT8-F1
#
_cell.length_a   1.000
_cell.length_b   1.000
_cell.length_c   1.000
_cell.angle_alpha   90.00
_cell.angle_beta   90.00
_cell.angle_gamma   90.00
#
_symmetry.space_group_name_H-M   'P 1'
#
loop_
_entity.id
_entity.type
_entity.pdbx_description
1 polymer ?
#
loop_
_entity_poly.entity_id
_entity_poly.type
_entity_poly.pdbx_seq_one_letter_code
_entity_poly.pdbx_strand_id
1 'polypeptide(L)' 'MKGVTVKNGGKLSVKRGAGLTQKGRDKINRKTGSNLKAPQPEGGPRKKSFCARSRGWTGERGKAARRRWKC' A
#
# COMPACT_ATOMS: atom_id res chain seq x y z
N MET A 1 -1.68 10.13 11.78
CA MET A 1 -1.80 11.26 10.82
C MET A 1 -3.25 11.66 10.63
N LYS A 2 -3.63 12.88 11.04
CA LYS A 2 -4.96 13.42 10.73
C LYS A 2 -5.12 13.55 9.20
N GLY A 3 -6.13 12.88 8.66
CA GLY A 3 -6.54 13.06 7.26
C GLY A 3 -5.83 12.19 6.20
N VAL A 4 -5.35 10.98 6.53
CA VAL A 4 -5.06 9.92 5.53
C VAL A 4 -5.90 8.69 5.88
N THR A 5 -7.12 8.66 5.37
CA THR A 5 -8.13 7.63 5.63
C THR A 5 -8.75 7.15 4.32
N VAL A 6 -9.63 6.15 4.40
CA VAL A 6 -10.41 5.74 3.21
C VAL A 6 -11.38 6.85 2.80
N LYS A 7 -12.09 7.45 3.78
CA LYS A 7 -13.10 8.50 3.54
C LYS A 7 -12.57 9.74 2.83
N ASN A 8 -11.32 10.15 3.08
CA ASN A 8 -10.71 11.32 2.42
C ASN A 8 -9.86 10.98 1.17
N GLY A 9 -9.92 9.72 0.72
CA GLY A 9 -9.23 9.25 -0.48
C GLY A 9 -7.73 9.02 -0.32
N GLY A 10 -7.18 9.05 0.90
CA GLY A 10 -5.76 8.77 1.16
C GLY A 10 -5.41 7.27 1.20
N LYS A 11 -6.40 6.42 1.49
CA LYS A 11 -6.24 4.95 1.54
C LYS A 11 -7.28 4.28 0.64
N LEU A 12 -6.91 3.14 0.08
CA LEU A 12 -7.87 2.24 -0.56
C LEU A 12 -8.59 1.39 0.49
N SER A 13 -9.85 1.07 0.20
CA SER A 13 -10.60 0.04 0.91
C SER A 13 -9.99 -1.34 0.66
N VAL A 14 -10.39 -2.33 1.46
CA VAL A 14 -9.94 -3.72 1.27
C VAL A 14 -10.40 -4.26 -0.09
N LYS A 15 -11.66 -3.96 -0.48
CA LYS A 15 -12.21 -4.30 -1.81
C LYS A 15 -11.35 -3.79 -2.97
N ARG A 16 -10.67 -2.64 -2.81
CA ARG A 16 -9.79 -2.04 -3.82
C ARG A 16 -8.31 -2.44 -3.67
N GLY A 17 -8.00 -3.49 -2.91
CA GLY A 17 -6.64 -4.01 -2.77
C GLY A 17 -5.81 -3.36 -1.65
N ALA A 18 -6.45 -2.57 -0.77
CA ALA A 18 -5.82 -1.89 0.35
C ALA A 18 -4.59 -1.03 0.00
N GLY A 19 -3.96 -0.43 1.02
CA GLY A 19 -2.79 0.44 0.87
C GLY A 19 -3.12 1.92 0.60
N LEU A 20 -2.08 2.69 0.25
CA LEU A 20 -2.18 4.13 -0.01
C LEU A 20 -2.53 4.43 -1.47
N THR A 21 -3.28 5.51 -1.68
CA THR A 21 -3.46 6.14 -2.99
C THR A 21 -2.28 7.05 -3.31
N GLN A 22 -2.24 7.63 -4.52
CA GLN A 22 -1.27 8.66 -4.87
C GLN A 22 -1.35 9.84 -3.88
N LYS A 23 -2.55 10.41 -3.72
CA LYS A 23 -2.86 11.46 -2.71
C LYS A 23 -2.36 11.10 -1.31
N GLY A 24 -2.55 9.84 -0.90
CA GLY A 24 -2.07 9.36 0.39
C GLY A 24 -0.54 9.36 0.51
N ARG A 25 0.16 8.88 -0.52
CA ARG A 25 1.63 8.91 -0.57
C ARG A 25 2.15 10.34 -0.60
N ASP A 26 1.57 11.21 -1.44
CA ASP A 26 2.01 12.61 -1.57
C ASP A 26 1.86 13.37 -0.27
N LYS A 27 0.73 13.20 0.43
CA LYS A 27 0.51 13.83 1.73
C LYS A 27 1.52 13.37 2.78
N ILE A 28 1.86 12.08 2.79
CA ILE A 28 2.85 11.54 3.73
C ILE A 28 4.26 12.05 3.37
N ASN A 29 4.63 11.99 2.10
CA ASN A 29 5.91 12.48 1.59
C ASN A 29 6.09 13.97 1.90
N ARG A 30 5.08 14.81 1.62
CA ARG A 30 5.11 16.25 1.95
C ARG A 30 5.25 16.51 3.44
N LYS A 31 4.61 15.70 4.29
CA LYS A 31 4.64 15.91 5.74
C LYS A 31 5.93 15.43 6.40
N THR A 32 6.55 14.39 5.85
CA THR A 32 7.64 13.66 6.54
C THR A 32 8.97 13.71 5.79
N GLY A 33 9.01 14.24 4.57
CA GLY A 33 10.18 14.13 3.69
C GLY A 33 10.41 12.71 3.16
N SER A 34 9.48 11.77 3.38
CA SER A 34 9.63 10.40 2.91
C SER A 34 9.53 10.28 1.38
N ASN A 35 10.01 9.14 0.85
CA ASN A 35 9.88 8.77 -0.56
C ASN A 35 9.01 7.51 -0.74
N LEU A 36 7.74 7.59 -0.34
CA LEU A 36 6.80 6.50 -0.55
C LEU A 36 6.49 6.33 -2.04
N LYS A 37 6.77 5.13 -2.55
CA LYS A 37 6.53 4.75 -3.94
C LYS A 37 5.26 3.93 -4.09
N ALA A 38 4.69 3.93 -5.29
CA ALA A 38 3.55 3.07 -5.64
C ALA A 38 3.90 1.58 -5.52
N PRO A 39 2.90 0.69 -5.36
CA PRO A 39 3.08 -0.74 -5.56
C PRO A 39 3.67 -1.06 -6.93
N GLN A 40 4.51 -2.10 -7.00
CA GLN A 40 5.21 -2.53 -8.21
C GLN A 40 4.82 -3.98 -8.56
N PRO A 41 3.55 -4.26 -8.93
CA PRO A 41 3.08 -5.64 -9.17
C PRO A 41 3.72 -6.34 -10.39
N GLU A 42 4.28 -5.57 -11.31
CA GLU A 42 4.91 -6.03 -12.55
C GLU A 42 6.20 -6.83 -12.31
N GLY A 43 6.86 -6.67 -11.15
CA GLY A 43 8.08 -7.43 -10.86
C GLY A 43 9.12 -6.66 -10.07
N GLY A 44 10.35 -7.18 -10.11
CA GLY A 44 11.52 -6.51 -9.54
C GLY A 44 11.74 -6.72 -8.03
N PRO A 45 12.81 -6.11 -7.49
CA PRO A 45 13.26 -6.34 -6.12
C PRO A 45 12.23 -5.91 -5.07
N ARG A 46 11.46 -4.84 -5.34
CA ARG A 46 10.42 -4.37 -4.41
C ARG A 46 9.26 -5.36 -4.29
N LYS A 47 8.83 -5.97 -5.40
CA LYS A 47 7.82 -7.03 -5.38
C LYS A 47 8.32 -8.23 -4.61
N LYS A 48 9.52 -8.75 -4.95
CA LYS A 48 10.13 -9.91 -4.27
C LYS A 48 10.18 -9.68 -2.75
N SER A 49 10.70 -8.53 -2.33
CA SER A 49 10.77 -8.14 -0.93
C SER A 49 9.40 -8.02 -0.26
N PHE A 50 8.40 -7.43 -0.94
CA PHE A 50 7.05 -7.33 -0.42
C PHE A 50 6.38 -8.71 -0.27
N CYS A 51 6.43 -9.56 -1.31
CA CYS A 51 5.83 -10.89 -1.28
C CYS A 51 6.41 -11.76 -0.16
N ALA A 52 7.74 -11.70 0.05
CA ALA A 52 8.44 -12.43 1.11
C ALA A 52 7.99 -11.95 2.50
N ARG A 53 8.06 -10.65 2.78
CA ARG A 53 7.71 -10.09 4.11
C ARG A 53 6.22 -10.21 4.44
N SER A 54 5.35 -10.25 3.44
CA SER A 54 3.91 -10.36 3.65
C SER A 54 3.39 -11.79 3.65
N ARG A 55 4.24 -12.83 3.53
CA ARG A 55 3.80 -14.23 3.37
C ARG A 55 2.93 -14.74 4.53
N GLY A 56 3.18 -14.28 5.76
CA GLY A 56 2.40 -14.64 6.94
C GLY A 56 1.13 -13.81 7.18
N TRP A 57 0.75 -12.91 6.27
CA TRP A 57 -0.40 -12.02 6.50
C TRP A 57 -1.73 -12.76 6.31
N THR A 58 -2.42 -13.06 7.41
CA THR A 58 -3.70 -13.79 7.42
C THR A 58 -4.93 -12.87 7.39
N GLY A 59 -4.80 -11.63 7.86
CA GLY A 59 -5.90 -10.66 7.90
C GLY A 59 -6.38 -10.19 6.52
N GLU A 60 -7.67 -9.85 6.42
CA GLU A 60 -8.36 -9.48 5.18
C GLU A 60 -7.64 -8.36 4.41
N ARG A 61 -7.22 -7.30 5.12
CA ARG A 61 -6.46 -6.18 4.56
C ARG A 61 -5.10 -6.61 4.02
N GLY A 62 -4.44 -7.54 4.70
CA GLY A 62 -3.14 -8.08 4.29
C GLY A 62 -3.26 -8.92 3.02
N LYS A 63 -4.24 -9.82 2.99
CA LYS A 63 -4.58 -10.62 1.79
C LYS A 63 -4.95 -9.74 0.59
N ALA A 64 -5.69 -8.65 0.80
CA ALA A 64 -5.99 -7.71 -0.27
C ALA A 64 -4.75 -6.98 -0.79
N ALA A 65 -3.83 -6.57 0.09
CA ALA A 65 -2.57 -5.97 -0.31
C ALA A 65 -1.71 -6.97 -1.11
N ARG A 66 -1.61 -8.23 -0.68
CA ARG A 66 -0.89 -9.27 -1.42
C ARG A 66 -1.42 -9.44 -2.85
N ARG A 67 -2.74 -9.60 -3.00
CA ARG A 67 -3.39 -9.68 -4.32
C ARG A 67 -3.05 -8.47 -5.20
N ARG A 68 -3.07 -7.26 -4.65
CA ARG A 68 -2.69 -6.03 -5.38
C ARG A 68 -1.23 -6.05 -5.86
N TRP A 69 -0.34 -6.64 -5.08
CA TRP A 69 1.08 -6.79 -5.43
C TRP A 69 1.38 -8.03 -6.28
N LYS A 70 0.36 -8.82 -6.65
CA LYS A 70 0.51 -10.10 -7.36
C LYS A 70 1.45 -11.06 -6.60
N CYS A 71 1.21 -11.11 -5.28
CA CYS A 71 1.64 -12.11 -4.32
C CYS A 71 0.37 -12.79 -3.75
#